data_AF-V4KK28-F1
#
_entry.id   AF-V4KK28-F1
#
_cell.length_a   1.000
_cell.length_b   1.000
_cell.length_c   1.000
_cell.angle_alpha   90.00
_cell.angle_beta   90.00
_cell.angle_gamma   90.00
#
_symmetry.space_group_name_H-M   'P 1'
#
loop_
_entity.id
_entity.type
_entity.pdbx_description
1 polymer ?
#
loop_
_entity_poly.entity_id
_entity_poly.type
_entity_poly.pdbx_seq_one_letter_code
_entity_poly.pdbx_strand_id
1 'polypeptide(L)'
;MSFLKWVSFVLILHLLNSCMISSSSSLTSNGFSQIPPKFLALAKRADFFDWMVGIRRKIHENPELGYEEVETSKLVRTELEKMGVSYKYPVAVTGVIGYIGTGQAPFVALRADMDALSMQEMVEWEHKSKIPGKMHACGHDAHTTMLLGAARLLKEHQDELQGTVILVFQPAEEGGGGAKKIVEAGVLENVSAIFGLHVTNQLALGQVSSREGPLLAGSGFFEAKISGKGGHAALPQHAIDPILAASNVIVSLQHLVSREADPLDSQVVTVAKFEGGGAFNVIPDSVTIGGTFRAFSTKSFKQLQKRIEQVSYHKASERAYV
;
A
#
# COMPACT_ATOMS: atom_id res chain seq x y z
N MET A 1 -75.81 20.22 -11.95
CA MET A 1 -74.97 19.03 -12.24
C MET A 1 -73.76 19.34 -13.15
N SER A 2 -73.04 20.46 -12.94
CA SER A 2 -71.90 20.82 -13.83
C SER A 2 -70.56 21.09 -13.13
N PHE A 3 -70.54 21.30 -11.81
CA PHE A 3 -69.29 21.65 -11.10
C PHE A 3 -68.51 20.40 -10.62
N LEU A 4 -69.22 19.34 -10.23
CA LEU A 4 -68.61 18.11 -9.71
C LEU A 4 -67.90 17.26 -10.79
N LYS A 5 -68.25 17.44 -12.06
CA LYS A 5 -67.61 16.70 -13.18
C LYS A 5 -66.25 17.29 -13.58
N TRP A 6 -66.01 18.58 -13.31
CA TRP A 6 -64.77 19.24 -13.72
C TRP A 6 -63.62 18.99 -12.74
N VAL A 7 -63.92 18.92 -11.44
CA VAL A 7 -62.94 18.57 -10.39
C VAL A 7 -62.43 17.14 -10.55
N SER A 8 -63.28 16.21 -11.01
CA SER A 8 -62.87 14.82 -11.28
C SER A 8 -61.94 14.71 -12.50
N PHE A 9 -62.05 15.60 -13.49
CA PHE A 9 -61.24 15.55 -14.71
C PHE A 9 -59.82 16.09 -14.49
N VAL A 10 -59.67 17.12 -13.64
CA VAL A 10 -58.34 17.69 -13.29
C VAL A 10 -57.54 16.74 -12.39
N LEU A 11 -58.20 16.01 -11.48
CA LEU A 11 -57.53 15.00 -10.66
C LEU A 11 -57.03 13.79 -11.48
N ILE A 12 -57.76 13.40 -12.52
CA ILE A 12 -57.37 12.29 -13.40
C ILE A 12 -56.19 12.67 -14.30
N LEU A 13 -56.07 13.95 -14.70
CA LEU A 13 -54.94 14.41 -15.53
C LEU A 13 -53.63 14.53 -14.73
N HIS A 14 -53.68 14.81 -13.42
CA HIS A 14 -52.50 14.81 -12.56
C HIS A 14 -52.03 13.40 -12.14
N LEU A 15 -52.88 12.37 -12.26
CA LEU A 15 -52.50 10.98 -12.06
C LEU A 15 -51.83 10.35 -13.29
N LEU A 16 -51.96 10.95 -14.47
CA LEU A 16 -51.38 10.47 -15.73
C LEU A 16 -50.03 11.10 -16.09
N ASN A 17 -49.56 12.10 -15.33
CA ASN A 17 -48.29 12.78 -15.57
C ASN A 17 -47.16 12.37 -14.63
N SER A 18 -47.34 11.25 -13.93
CA SER A 18 -46.24 10.54 -13.29
C SER A 18 -45.39 9.94 -14.40
N CYS A 19 -44.44 10.74 -14.89
CA CYS A 19 -43.33 10.27 -15.70
C CYS A 19 -42.71 9.10 -14.94
N MET A 20 -42.92 7.89 -15.45
CA MET A 20 -42.23 6.70 -14.99
C MET A 20 -40.76 6.95 -15.26
N ILE A 21 -40.04 7.44 -14.24
CA ILE A 21 -38.60 7.25 -14.15
C ILE A 21 -38.44 5.75 -13.93
N SER A 22 -38.40 4.99 -15.03
CA SER A 22 -37.99 3.59 -15.01
C SER A 22 -36.48 3.56 -14.82
N SER A 23 -36.00 3.87 -13.62
CA SER A 23 -34.66 3.45 -13.18
C SER A 23 -34.74 2.00 -12.70
N SER A 24 -35.10 1.09 -13.60
CA SER A 24 -34.95 -0.34 -13.37
C SER A 24 -33.78 -0.83 -14.23
N SER A 25 -32.56 -0.37 -13.94
CA SER A 25 -31.36 -1.05 -14.40
C SER A 25 -31.12 -2.28 -13.51
N SER A 26 -32.09 -3.19 -13.43
CA SER A 26 -31.83 -4.54 -12.96
C SER A 26 -31.05 -5.25 -14.07
N LEU A 27 -29.74 -5.03 -14.12
CA LEU A 27 -28.83 -5.81 -14.94
C LEU A 27 -29.13 -7.29 -14.63
N THR A 28 -29.55 -8.04 -15.65
CA THR A 28 -29.79 -9.47 -15.52
C THR A 28 -28.47 -10.18 -15.22
N SER A 29 -28.49 -11.42 -14.74
CA SER A 29 -27.27 -12.23 -14.54
C SER A 29 -26.38 -12.30 -15.79
N ASN A 30 -26.98 -12.24 -16.98
CA ASN A 30 -26.29 -12.14 -18.26
C ASN A 30 -25.63 -10.77 -18.51
N GLY A 31 -26.13 -9.68 -17.92
CA GLY A 31 -25.51 -8.36 -18.01
C GLY A 31 -24.21 -8.29 -17.20
N PHE A 32 -24.19 -8.87 -16.00
CA PHE A 32 -22.99 -8.88 -15.14
C PHE A 32 -21.84 -9.69 -15.73
N SER A 33 -22.12 -10.83 -16.39
CA SER A 33 -21.08 -11.66 -17.01
C SER A 33 -20.40 -11.00 -18.22
N GLN A 34 -21.02 -9.99 -18.83
CA GLN A 34 -20.47 -9.26 -19.97
C GLN A 34 -19.61 -8.05 -19.56
N ILE A 35 -19.63 -7.64 -18.30
CA ILE A 35 -18.83 -6.50 -17.82
C ILE A 35 -17.33 -6.78 -18.00
N PRO A 36 -16.75 -7.90 -17.50
CA PRO A 36 -15.32 -8.15 -17.66
C PRO A 36 -14.83 -8.17 -19.13
N PRO A 37 -15.46 -8.92 -20.07
CA PRO A 37 -15.00 -8.92 -21.46
C PRO A 37 -15.17 -7.56 -22.15
N LYS A 38 -16.22 -6.79 -21.83
CA LYS A 38 -16.42 -5.42 -22.35
C LYS A 38 -15.26 -4.50 -21.94
N PHE A 39 -14.95 -4.43 -20.65
CA PHE A 39 -13.86 -3.57 -20.15
C PHE A 39 -12.49 -4.03 -20.64
N LEU A 40 -12.27 -5.34 -20.76
CA LEU A 40 -11.04 -5.88 -21.33
C LEU A 40 -10.87 -5.48 -22.81
N ALA A 41 -11.94 -5.52 -23.60
CA ALA A 41 -11.91 -5.09 -24.99
C ALA A 41 -11.60 -3.59 -25.13
N LEU A 42 -12.19 -2.76 -24.27
CA LEU A 42 -11.90 -1.32 -24.22
C LEU A 42 -10.43 -1.04 -23.86
N ALA A 43 -9.93 -1.72 -22.82
CA ALA A 43 -8.54 -1.58 -22.39
C ALA A 43 -7.51 -2.06 -23.43
N LYS A 44 -7.92 -2.96 -24.34
CA LYS A 44 -7.09 -3.48 -25.43
C LYS A 44 -7.09 -2.64 -26.70
N ARG A 45 -7.92 -1.60 -26.80
CA ARG A 45 -7.83 -0.67 -27.95
C ARG A 45 -6.42 -0.09 -28.02
N ALA A 46 -5.85 -0.04 -29.22
CA ALA A 46 -4.45 0.34 -29.42
C ALA A 46 -4.12 1.71 -28.81
N ASP A 47 -4.97 2.71 -29.02
CA ASP A 47 -4.81 4.05 -28.48
C ASP A 47 -4.80 4.08 -26.94
N PHE A 48 -5.66 3.27 -26.32
CA PHE A 48 -5.75 3.17 -24.87
C PHE A 48 -4.55 2.42 -24.27
N PHE A 49 -4.19 1.29 -24.90
CA PHE A 49 -3.03 0.49 -24.50
C PHE A 49 -1.73 1.28 -24.60
N ASP A 50 -1.50 1.95 -25.74
CA ASP A 50 -0.30 2.76 -25.97
C ASP A 50 -0.22 3.94 -25.00
N TRP A 51 -1.35 4.56 -24.67
CA TRP A 51 -1.41 5.59 -23.63
C TRP A 51 -1.00 5.03 -22.25
N MET A 52 -1.53 3.88 -21.83
CA MET A 52 -1.13 3.24 -20.57
C MET A 52 0.36 2.92 -20.57
N VAL A 53 0.87 2.31 -21.64
CA VAL A 53 2.30 2.00 -21.78
C VAL A 53 3.15 3.26 -21.68
N GLY A 54 2.73 4.35 -22.32
CA GLY A 54 3.39 5.66 -22.24
C GLY A 54 3.40 6.24 -20.83
N ILE A 55 2.29 6.16 -20.09
CA ILE A 55 2.22 6.61 -18.69
C ILE A 55 3.16 5.77 -17.81
N ARG A 56 3.10 4.44 -17.90
CA ARG A 56 3.98 3.55 -17.13
C ARG A 56 5.45 3.86 -17.38
N ARG A 57 5.84 4.02 -18.65
CA ARG A 57 7.23 4.35 -19.03
C ARG A 57 7.67 5.71 -18.48
N LYS A 58 6.81 6.74 -18.54
CA LYS A 58 7.12 8.06 -17.95
C LYS A 58 7.39 7.97 -16.46
N ILE A 59 6.59 7.20 -15.72
CA ILE A 59 6.78 7.00 -14.28
C ILE A 59 8.06 6.19 -14.04
N HIS A 60 8.26 5.09 -14.78
CA HIS A 60 9.44 4.23 -14.65
C HIS A 60 10.77 4.95 -14.89
N GLU A 61 10.81 5.83 -15.89
CA GLU A 61 12.00 6.62 -16.23
C GLU A 61 12.34 7.67 -15.15
N ASN A 62 11.38 8.08 -14.33
CA ASN A 62 11.53 9.16 -13.34
C ASN A 62 11.10 8.72 -11.93
N PRO A 63 11.74 7.69 -11.35
CA PRO A 63 11.35 7.15 -10.06
C PRO A 63 11.64 8.13 -8.92
N GLU A 64 10.66 8.26 -8.01
CA GLU A 64 10.72 9.12 -6.83
C GLU A 64 10.51 8.29 -5.56
N LEU A 65 11.18 8.65 -4.46
CA LEU A 65 11.09 7.88 -3.21
C LEU A 65 9.82 8.24 -2.42
N GLY A 66 9.53 7.46 -1.38
CA GLY A 66 8.43 7.72 -0.47
C GLY A 66 8.39 9.17 0.04
N TYR A 67 7.25 9.84 -0.15
CA TYR A 67 6.99 11.26 0.15
C TYR A 67 7.73 12.29 -0.72
N GLU A 68 8.50 11.85 -1.71
CA GLU A 68 9.18 12.70 -2.70
C GLU A 68 8.53 12.60 -4.10
N GLU A 69 7.38 11.91 -4.24
CA GLU A 69 6.70 11.59 -5.50
C GLU A 69 6.00 12.81 -6.15
N VAL A 70 6.72 13.92 -6.28
CA VAL A 70 6.18 15.21 -6.73
C VAL A 70 5.77 15.17 -8.20
N GLU A 71 6.63 14.68 -9.10
CA GLU A 71 6.34 14.63 -10.53
C GLU A 71 5.37 13.49 -10.86
N THR A 72 5.44 12.36 -10.16
CA THR A 72 4.47 11.26 -10.28
C THR A 72 3.08 11.70 -9.83
N SER A 73 2.97 12.36 -8.67
CA SER A 73 1.71 12.93 -8.18
C SER A 73 1.14 13.98 -9.13
N LYS A 74 1.99 14.87 -9.66
CA LYS A 74 1.61 15.88 -10.67
C LYS A 74 1.13 15.25 -11.96
N LEU A 75 1.76 14.17 -12.43
CA LEU A 75 1.31 13.42 -13.60
C LEU A 75 -0.08 12.81 -13.35
N VAL A 76 -0.30 12.17 -12.19
CA VAL A 76 -1.62 11.65 -11.80
C VAL A 76 -2.67 12.77 -11.83
N ARG A 77 -2.42 13.90 -11.18
CA ARG A 77 -3.34 15.04 -11.16
C ARG A 77 -3.65 15.57 -12.56
N THR A 78 -2.63 15.71 -13.40
CA THR A 78 -2.78 16.16 -14.79
C THR A 78 -3.68 15.23 -15.59
N GLU A 79 -3.53 13.91 -15.43
CA GLU A 79 -4.40 12.94 -16.11
C GLU A 79 -5.83 12.94 -15.55
N LEU A 80 -6.02 13.08 -14.23
CA LEU A 80 -7.35 13.22 -13.63
C LEU A 80 -8.06 14.51 -14.10
N GLU A 81 -7.34 15.63 -14.22
CA GLU A 81 -7.87 16.89 -14.76
C GLU A 81 -8.34 16.73 -16.21
N LYS A 82 -7.52 16.10 -17.07
CA LYS A 82 -7.90 15.81 -18.47
C LYS A 82 -9.16 14.94 -18.57
N MET A 83 -9.37 14.04 -17.61
CA MET A 83 -10.56 13.20 -17.54
C MET A 83 -11.78 13.92 -16.93
N GLY A 84 -11.60 15.12 -16.36
CA GLY A 84 -12.66 15.80 -15.60
C GLY A 84 -13.04 15.04 -14.32
N VAL A 85 -12.08 14.38 -13.68
CA VAL A 85 -12.24 13.69 -12.40
C VAL A 85 -11.90 14.67 -11.27
N SER A 86 -12.83 14.85 -10.33
CA SER A 86 -12.56 15.67 -9.13
C SER A 86 -11.60 14.92 -8.20
N TYR A 87 -10.67 15.65 -7.60
CA TYR A 87 -9.67 15.05 -6.71
C TYR A 87 -9.27 15.97 -5.55
N LYS A 88 -8.69 15.39 -4.50
CA LYS A 88 -8.05 16.08 -3.38
C LYS A 88 -6.53 15.88 -3.44
N TYR A 89 -5.80 16.97 -3.23
CA TYR A 89 -4.35 17.03 -3.07
C TYR A 89 -3.98 18.31 -2.32
N PRO A 90 -2.94 18.30 -1.46
CA PRO A 90 -2.17 17.12 -1.04
C PRO A 90 -2.93 16.26 -0.02
N VAL A 91 -2.76 14.94 -0.09
CA VAL A 91 -3.16 14.00 0.96
C VAL A 91 -1.96 13.12 1.28
N ALA A 92 -1.61 12.95 2.56
CA ALA A 92 -0.40 12.21 2.96
C ALA A 92 0.88 12.70 2.22
N VAL A 93 1.09 14.03 2.20
CA VAL A 93 2.21 14.73 1.49
C VAL A 93 2.03 14.78 -0.03
N THR A 94 2.17 13.66 -0.73
CA THR A 94 2.16 13.57 -2.21
C THR A 94 0.98 12.78 -2.77
N GLY A 95 0.19 12.13 -1.92
CA GLY A 95 -0.96 11.33 -2.32
C GLY A 95 -2.09 12.15 -2.95
N VAL A 96 -2.85 11.48 -3.81
CA VAL A 96 -3.95 12.04 -4.60
C VAL A 96 -5.18 11.16 -4.43
N ILE A 97 -6.33 11.76 -4.11
CA ILE A 97 -7.60 11.03 -3.95
C ILE A 97 -8.60 11.51 -4.99
N GLY A 98 -8.94 10.66 -5.97
CA GLY A 98 -9.93 10.96 -7.02
C GLY A 98 -11.32 10.41 -6.72
N TYR A 99 -12.37 11.02 -7.27
CA TYR A 99 -13.76 10.62 -7.06
C TYR A 99 -14.51 10.50 -8.41
N ILE A 100 -15.14 9.35 -8.65
CA ILE A 100 -15.91 9.07 -9.87
C ILE A 100 -17.28 8.48 -9.49
N GLY A 101 -18.35 8.93 -10.13
CA GLY A 101 -19.71 8.43 -9.92
C GLY A 101 -20.62 9.48 -9.29
N THR A 102 -21.57 9.04 -8.47
CA THR A 102 -22.70 9.87 -8.02
C THR A 102 -22.35 10.89 -6.93
N GLY A 103 -21.19 10.76 -6.29
CA GLY A 103 -20.85 11.50 -5.07
C GLY A 103 -21.59 11.03 -3.83
N GLN A 104 -22.39 9.95 -3.94
CA GLN A 104 -23.16 9.34 -2.86
C GLN A 104 -22.72 7.89 -2.63
N ALA A 105 -23.14 7.34 -1.49
CA ALA A 105 -22.92 5.94 -1.13
C ALA A 105 -23.62 4.98 -2.13
N PRO A 106 -23.15 3.73 -2.28
CA PRO A 106 -21.99 3.14 -1.61
C PRO A 106 -20.66 3.69 -2.14
N PHE A 107 -19.65 3.73 -1.25
CA PHE A 107 -18.29 4.10 -1.61
C PHE A 107 -17.41 2.86 -1.72
N VAL A 108 -16.73 2.71 -2.85
CA VAL A 108 -15.75 1.63 -3.10
C VAL A 108 -14.41 2.24 -3.47
N ALA A 109 -13.33 1.86 -2.80
CA ALA A 109 -12.00 2.39 -3.07
C ALA A 109 -11.17 1.44 -3.96
N LEU A 110 -10.41 2.01 -4.88
CA LEU A 110 -9.37 1.33 -5.66
C LEU A 110 -8.03 1.98 -5.33
N ARG A 111 -7.04 1.19 -4.91
CA ARG A 111 -5.76 1.69 -4.40
C ARG A 111 -4.58 1.25 -5.26
N ALA A 112 -3.66 2.19 -5.50
CA ALA A 112 -2.34 1.97 -6.08
C ALA A 112 -1.29 2.79 -5.31
N ASP A 113 -0.13 2.19 -5.08
CA ASP A 113 1.08 2.85 -4.58
C ASP A 113 1.85 3.53 -5.71
N MET A 114 2.64 4.55 -5.34
CA MET A 114 3.35 5.43 -6.28
C MET A 114 4.86 5.48 -6.09
N ASP A 115 5.40 5.09 -4.93
CA ASP A 115 6.82 5.27 -4.62
C ASP A 115 7.73 4.24 -5.30
N ALA A 116 8.98 4.65 -5.51
CA ALA A 116 10.06 3.80 -5.99
C ALA A 116 11.01 3.41 -4.84
N LEU A 117 11.99 2.57 -5.17
CA LEU A 117 13.01 2.09 -4.24
C LEU A 117 14.35 2.80 -4.44
N SER A 118 15.11 2.95 -3.36
CA SER A 118 16.50 3.41 -3.40
C SER A 118 17.43 2.26 -3.82
N MET A 119 17.46 2.01 -5.12
CA MET A 119 18.34 1.03 -5.74
C MET A 119 18.66 1.41 -7.19
N GLN A 120 19.84 1.00 -7.66
CA GLN A 120 20.24 1.22 -9.04
C GLN A 120 19.57 0.20 -9.96
N GLU A 121 18.92 0.68 -11.03
CA GLU A 121 18.48 -0.19 -12.11
C GLU A 121 19.68 -0.69 -12.92
N MET A 122 19.79 -2.02 -13.03
CA MET A 122 20.88 -2.70 -13.74
C MET A 122 20.46 -3.22 -15.12
N VAL A 123 19.17 -3.20 -15.43
CA VAL A 123 18.64 -3.67 -16.71
C VAL A 123 18.81 -2.55 -17.73
N GLU A 124 19.48 -2.87 -18.84
CA GLU A 124 19.69 -1.92 -19.94
C GLU A 124 18.55 -2.05 -20.96
N TRP A 125 17.68 -1.04 -21.01
CA TRP A 125 16.58 -0.94 -21.97
C TRP A 125 16.17 0.52 -22.19
N GLU A 126 15.36 0.78 -23.23
CA GLU A 126 15.04 2.12 -23.72
C GLU A 126 14.43 3.06 -22.65
N HIS A 127 13.59 2.54 -21.75
CA HIS A 127 12.90 3.34 -20.73
C HIS A 127 13.36 3.02 -19.31
N LYS A 128 14.63 2.60 -19.15
CA LYS A 128 15.25 2.47 -17.83
C LYS A 128 15.20 3.78 -17.06
N SER A 129 15.28 3.69 -15.73
CA SER A 129 15.40 4.83 -14.84
C SER A 129 16.49 5.79 -15.30
N LYS A 130 16.12 7.07 -15.41
CA LYS A 130 17.03 8.18 -15.71
C LYS A 130 17.59 8.82 -14.44
N ILE A 131 17.15 8.36 -13.26
CA ILE A 131 17.52 8.88 -11.96
C ILE A 131 18.49 7.90 -11.28
N PRO A 132 19.79 8.22 -11.17
CA PRO A 132 20.78 7.33 -10.55
C PRO A 132 20.38 6.91 -9.13
N GLY A 133 20.53 5.62 -8.81
CA GLY A 133 20.22 5.07 -7.49
C GLY A 133 18.74 4.98 -7.12
N LYS A 134 17.82 5.21 -8.07
CA LYS A 134 16.37 5.02 -7.88
C LYS A 134 15.78 4.14 -9.00
N MET A 135 14.85 3.25 -8.64
CA MET A 135 14.18 2.35 -9.60
C MET A 135 12.79 1.93 -9.10
N HIS A 136 11.81 1.85 -10.00
CA HIS A 136 10.55 1.14 -9.73
C HIS A 136 10.74 -0.39 -9.85
N ALA A 137 11.36 -0.99 -8.83
CA ALA A 137 11.62 -2.43 -8.79
C ALA A 137 10.47 -3.26 -8.20
N CYS A 138 9.46 -2.62 -7.61
CA CYS A 138 8.26 -3.27 -7.04
C CYS A 138 7.01 -3.16 -7.95
N GLY A 139 7.11 -2.44 -9.08
CA GLY A 139 6.02 -2.32 -10.06
C GLY A 139 4.97 -1.23 -9.75
N HIS A 140 5.25 -0.31 -8.83
CA HIS A 140 4.31 0.77 -8.44
C HIS A 140 4.01 1.75 -9.60
N ASP A 141 4.93 1.87 -10.56
CA ASP A 141 4.71 2.53 -11.86
C ASP A 141 3.58 1.86 -12.67
N ALA A 142 3.53 0.52 -12.67
CA ALA A 142 2.45 -0.23 -13.28
C ALA A 142 1.14 -0.08 -12.49
N HIS A 143 1.17 -0.15 -11.15
CA HIS A 143 -0.02 -0.01 -10.32
C HIS A 143 -0.69 1.35 -10.52
N THR A 144 0.09 2.43 -10.46
CA THR A 144 -0.38 3.81 -10.70
C THR A 144 -1.00 3.94 -12.08
N THR A 145 -0.35 3.39 -13.11
CA THR A 145 -0.88 3.36 -14.49
C THR A 145 -2.19 2.59 -14.59
N MET A 146 -2.26 1.41 -13.97
CA MET A 146 -3.47 0.57 -13.98
C MET A 146 -4.64 1.30 -13.32
N LEU A 147 -4.40 2.03 -12.23
CA LEU A 147 -5.43 2.81 -11.57
C LEU A 147 -5.89 4.02 -12.40
N LEU A 148 -4.98 4.70 -13.12
CA LEU A 148 -5.34 5.72 -14.10
C LEU A 148 -6.16 5.14 -15.26
N GLY A 149 -5.81 3.95 -15.75
CA GLY A 149 -6.60 3.24 -16.76
C GLY A 149 -8.01 2.90 -16.27
N ALA A 150 -8.12 2.36 -15.05
CA ALA A 150 -9.41 2.12 -14.42
C ALA A 150 -10.22 3.42 -14.26
N ALA A 151 -9.57 4.51 -13.81
CA ALA A 151 -10.19 5.82 -13.66
C ALA A 151 -10.81 6.31 -14.97
N ARG A 152 -10.07 6.22 -16.08
CA ARG A 152 -10.56 6.63 -17.40
C ARG A 152 -11.78 5.81 -17.84
N LEU A 153 -11.71 4.49 -17.74
CA LEU A 153 -12.81 3.60 -18.13
C LEU A 153 -14.05 3.83 -17.25
N LEU A 154 -13.87 4.00 -15.94
CA LEU A 154 -14.96 4.29 -15.01
C LEU A 154 -15.57 5.67 -15.26
N LYS A 155 -14.76 6.66 -15.62
CA LYS A 155 -15.25 8.01 -15.92
C LYS A 155 -16.09 8.03 -17.20
N GLU A 156 -15.66 7.31 -18.24
CA GLU A 156 -16.41 7.13 -19.49
C GLU A 156 -17.76 6.41 -19.27
N HIS A 157 -17.89 5.63 -18.19
CA HIS A 157 -19.09 4.88 -17.83
C HIS A 157 -19.71 5.35 -16.50
N GLN A 158 -19.44 6.59 -16.08
CA GLN A 158 -19.83 7.05 -14.73
C GLN A 158 -21.35 7.01 -14.51
N ASP A 159 -22.14 7.15 -15.57
CA ASP A 159 -23.61 7.12 -15.53
C ASP A 159 -24.16 5.71 -15.29
N GLU A 160 -23.34 4.67 -15.47
CA GLU A 160 -23.67 3.28 -15.13
C GLU A 160 -23.42 2.97 -13.63
N LEU A 161 -22.77 3.88 -12.89
CA LEU A 161 -22.40 3.67 -11.49
C LEU A 161 -23.55 4.05 -10.55
N GLN A 162 -23.90 3.14 -9.63
CA GLN A 162 -24.91 3.36 -8.58
C GLN A 162 -24.30 3.93 -7.28
N GLY A 163 -23.06 4.40 -7.31
CA GLY A 163 -22.33 4.86 -6.14
C GLY A 163 -21.08 5.64 -6.54
N THR A 164 -20.11 5.72 -5.64
CA THR A 164 -18.88 6.49 -5.85
C THR A 164 -17.65 5.60 -5.73
N VAL A 165 -16.81 5.63 -6.76
CA VAL A 165 -15.47 5.03 -6.74
C VAL A 165 -14.46 6.06 -6.25
N ILE A 166 -13.71 5.72 -5.20
CA ILE A 166 -12.61 6.51 -4.66
C ILE A 166 -11.30 5.94 -5.18
N LEU A 167 -10.53 6.75 -5.91
CA LEU A 167 -9.22 6.38 -6.44
C LEU A 167 -8.16 6.83 -5.42
N VAL A 168 -7.41 5.90 -4.85
CA VAL A 168 -6.41 6.15 -3.83
C VAL A 168 -5.02 5.96 -4.44
N PHE A 169 -4.38 7.06 -4.81
CA PHE A 169 -2.97 7.07 -5.22
C PHE A 169 -2.11 7.35 -3.97
N GLN A 170 -1.59 6.27 -3.40
CA GLN A 170 -0.91 6.26 -2.10
C GLN A 170 0.60 6.47 -2.27
N PRO A 171 1.23 7.37 -1.49
CA PRO A 171 2.67 7.48 -1.44
C PRO A 171 3.28 6.47 -0.45
N ALA A 172 4.62 6.38 -0.45
CA ALA A 172 5.43 5.83 0.63
C ALA A 172 4.97 4.47 1.18
N GLU A 173 4.71 3.49 0.31
CA GLU A 173 4.41 2.11 0.68
C GLU A 173 5.63 1.38 1.24
N GLU A 174 6.82 1.67 0.70
CA GLU A 174 8.09 0.96 0.93
C GLU A 174 8.71 1.27 2.30
N GLY A 175 7.90 1.22 3.37
CA GLY A 175 8.27 1.46 4.77
C GLY A 175 7.96 2.87 5.29
N GLY A 176 7.54 3.80 4.43
CA GLY A 176 7.23 5.17 4.86
C GLY A 176 5.87 5.32 5.57
N GLY A 177 4.99 4.31 5.47
CA GLY A 177 3.71 4.29 6.17
C GLY A 177 2.63 5.18 5.54
N GLY A 178 2.67 5.40 4.23
CA GLY A 178 1.70 6.28 3.56
C GLY A 178 0.24 5.84 3.71
N ALA A 179 -0.03 4.54 3.78
CA ALA A 179 -1.38 4.01 4.04
C ALA A 179 -1.96 4.52 5.37
N LYS A 180 -1.12 4.57 6.43
CA LYS A 180 -1.53 5.08 7.75
C LYS A 180 -1.94 6.55 7.65
N LYS A 181 -1.15 7.39 6.97
CA LYS A 181 -1.47 8.80 6.76
C LYS A 181 -2.74 9.01 5.93
N ILE A 182 -3.01 8.14 4.95
CA ILE A 182 -4.25 8.18 4.16
C ILE A 182 -5.46 7.88 5.05
N VAL A 183 -5.37 6.86 5.92
CA VAL A 183 -6.42 6.54 6.89
C VAL A 183 -6.64 7.71 7.86
N GLU A 184 -5.57 8.28 8.41
CA GLU A 184 -5.62 9.44 9.32
C GLU A 184 -6.21 10.70 8.66
N ALA A 185 -6.12 10.83 7.33
CA ALA A 185 -6.74 11.92 6.58
C ALA A 185 -8.27 11.78 6.42
N GLY A 186 -8.88 10.69 6.92
CA GLY A 186 -10.32 10.48 6.95
C GLY A 186 -10.96 10.15 5.59
N VAL A 187 -10.16 10.00 4.52
CA VAL A 187 -10.69 9.81 3.16
C VAL A 187 -11.34 8.44 2.93
N LEU A 188 -11.17 7.50 3.86
CA LEU A 188 -11.71 6.14 3.81
C LEU A 188 -12.86 5.88 4.81
N GLU A 189 -13.29 6.86 5.60
CA GLU A 189 -14.25 6.65 6.71
C GLU A 189 -15.58 6.00 6.28
N ASN A 190 -16.08 6.32 5.08
CA ASN A 190 -17.36 5.82 4.57
C ASN A 190 -17.20 4.74 3.49
N VAL A 191 -15.99 4.21 3.28
CA VAL A 191 -15.70 3.20 2.26
C VAL A 191 -16.19 1.83 2.73
N SER A 192 -17.08 1.21 1.92
CA SER A 192 -17.64 -0.12 2.21
C SER A 192 -16.71 -1.26 1.82
N ALA A 193 -15.86 -1.04 0.80
CA ALA A 193 -14.88 -2.01 0.32
C ALA A 193 -13.69 -1.28 -0.33
N ILE A 194 -12.49 -1.83 -0.15
CA ILE A 194 -11.27 -1.35 -0.81
C ILE A 194 -10.59 -2.51 -1.54
N PHE A 195 -10.15 -2.25 -2.77
CA PHE A 195 -9.42 -3.19 -3.60
C PHE A 195 -8.04 -2.63 -3.94
N GLY A 196 -7.04 -3.51 -3.96
CA GLY A 196 -5.69 -3.22 -4.43
C GLY A 196 -5.16 -4.41 -5.21
N LEU A 197 -4.21 -4.16 -6.10
CA LEU A 197 -3.52 -5.19 -6.87
C LEU A 197 -2.01 -4.98 -6.74
N HIS A 198 -1.26 -6.08 -6.82
CA HIS A 198 0.18 -6.04 -6.90
C HIS A 198 0.63 -6.93 -8.07
N VAL A 199 1.46 -6.41 -8.97
CA VAL A 199 2.05 -7.21 -10.04
C VAL A 199 3.05 -8.20 -9.45
N THR A 200 3.17 -9.38 -10.04
CA THR A 200 4.12 -10.40 -9.60
C THR A 200 4.67 -11.16 -10.80
N ASN A 201 5.94 -11.51 -10.75
CA ASN A 201 6.59 -12.37 -11.74
C ASN A 201 6.39 -13.87 -11.43
N GLN A 202 5.70 -14.21 -10.34
CA GLN A 202 5.46 -15.59 -9.92
C GLN A 202 4.25 -16.24 -10.60
N LEU A 203 3.41 -15.43 -11.25
CA LEU A 203 2.21 -15.91 -11.95
C LEU A 203 2.36 -15.70 -13.46
N ALA A 204 1.73 -16.58 -14.24
CA ALA A 204 1.71 -16.40 -15.68
C ALA A 204 0.88 -15.17 -16.07
N LEU A 205 1.23 -14.56 -17.22
CA LEU A 205 0.49 -13.43 -17.75
C LEU A 205 -1.00 -13.76 -17.90
N GLY A 206 -1.86 -12.82 -17.48
CA GLY A 206 -3.32 -12.97 -17.51
C GLY A 206 -3.91 -13.74 -16.32
N GLN A 207 -3.09 -14.21 -15.38
CA GLN A 207 -3.57 -14.81 -14.13
C GLN A 207 -3.69 -13.77 -13.03
N VAL A 208 -4.75 -13.91 -12.23
CA VAL A 208 -4.96 -13.17 -10.98
C VAL A 208 -5.18 -14.20 -9.88
N SER A 209 -4.49 -14.02 -8.75
CA SER A 209 -4.64 -14.89 -7.59
C SER A 209 -5.07 -14.08 -6.38
N SER A 210 -5.94 -14.65 -5.56
CA SER A 210 -6.42 -14.09 -4.30
C SER A 210 -6.76 -15.21 -3.34
N ARG A 211 -6.81 -14.90 -2.04
CA ARG A 211 -7.26 -15.82 -0.99
C ARG A 211 -8.12 -15.05 0.01
N GLU A 212 -9.08 -15.73 0.61
CA GLU A 212 -9.78 -15.21 1.79
C GLU A 212 -8.89 -15.21 3.04
N GLY A 213 -9.14 -14.28 3.94
CA GLY A 213 -8.32 -14.14 5.16
C GLY A 213 -6.93 -13.56 4.90
N PRO A 214 -5.96 -13.77 5.81
CA PRO A 214 -4.61 -13.20 5.69
C PRO A 214 -3.93 -13.64 4.39
N LEU A 215 -3.31 -12.70 3.67
CA LEU A 215 -2.55 -12.98 2.43
C LEU A 215 -1.04 -12.85 2.64
N LEU A 216 -0.60 -11.74 3.21
CA LEU A 216 0.81 -11.42 3.50
C LEU A 216 1.03 -11.30 5.01
N ALA A 217 2.27 -11.55 5.45
CA ALA A 217 2.65 -11.40 6.85
C ALA A 217 2.85 -9.92 7.21
N GLY A 218 2.53 -9.55 8.45
CA GLY A 218 2.93 -8.28 9.02
C GLY A 218 4.46 -8.16 9.09
N SER A 219 4.97 -6.95 8.91
CA SER A 219 6.39 -6.63 8.91
C SER A 219 6.73 -5.62 10.01
N GLY A 220 7.78 -5.89 10.77
CA GLY A 220 8.32 -4.98 11.76
C GLY A 220 9.84 -4.91 11.69
N PHE A 221 10.39 -3.85 12.26
CA PHE A 221 11.81 -3.59 12.39
C PHE A 221 12.15 -3.43 13.88
N PHE A 222 13.39 -3.73 14.24
CA PHE A 222 13.91 -3.44 15.57
C PHE A 222 15.36 -3.01 15.49
N GLU A 223 15.75 -2.12 16.39
CA GLU A 223 17.14 -1.75 16.65
C GLU A 223 17.35 -1.68 18.16
N ALA A 224 18.44 -2.26 18.64
CA ALA A 224 18.80 -2.26 20.05
C ALA A 224 20.27 -1.89 20.20
N LYS A 225 20.55 -0.86 21.01
CA LYS A 225 21.90 -0.50 21.43
C LYS A 225 22.21 -1.16 22.77
N ILE A 226 23.15 -2.09 22.74
CA ILE A 226 23.64 -2.81 23.91
C ILE A 226 24.82 -2.01 24.48
N SER A 227 24.62 -1.40 25.64
CA SER A 227 25.65 -0.60 26.33
C SER A 227 26.42 -1.45 27.32
N GLY A 228 27.72 -1.21 27.41
CA GLY A 228 28.63 -1.85 28.36
C GLY A 228 29.60 -0.82 28.93
N LYS A 229 30.85 -1.24 29.13
CA LYS A 229 31.94 -0.37 29.58
C LYS A 229 33.21 -0.83 28.90
N GLY A 230 33.80 0.02 28.08
CA GLY A 230 35.00 -0.30 27.34
C GLY A 230 36.23 -0.44 28.21
N GLY A 231 37.29 -0.99 27.62
CA GLY A 231 38.55 -1.21 28.32
C GLY A 231 39.59 -1.93 27.45
N HIS A 232 40.80 -2.05 27.96
CA HIS A 232 41.84 -2.81 27.28
C HIS A 232 41.47 -4.29 27.29
N ALA A 233 41.50 -4.95 26.12
CA ALA A 233 41.10 -6.36 25.97
C ALA A 233 41.91 -7.35 26.83
N ALA A 234 43.10 -6.97 27.32
CA ALA A 234 43.91 -7.78 28.23
C ALA A 234 43.48 -7.67 29.71
N LEU A 235 42.55 -6.76 30.03
CA LEU A 235 42.05 -6.49 31.38
C LEU A 235 40.51 -6.56 31.43
N PRO A 236 39.89 -7.68 31.00
CA PRO A 236 38.43 -7.77 30.85
C PRO A 236 37.68 -7.60 32.17
N GLN A 237 38.29 -7.90 33.32
CA GLN A 237 37.69 -7.71 34.64
C GLN A 237 37.35 -6.24 34.99
N HIS A 238 37.87 -5.28 34.23
CA HIS A 238 37.57 -3.85 34.41
C HIS A 238 36.56 -3.29 33.39
N ALA A 239 36.11 -4.13 32.46
CA ALA A 239 35.18 -3.84 31.38
C ALA A 239 33.86 -4.61 31.56
N ILE A 240 32.83 -4.16 30.84
CA ILE A 240 31.56 -4.90 30.66
C ILE A 240 31.42 -5.06 29.15
N ASP A 241 31.67 -6.26 28.64
CA ASP A 241 31.79 -6.51 27.20
C ASP A 241 30.42 -6.54 26.50
N PRO A 242 30.07 -5.52 25.68
CA PRO A 242 28.79 -5.49 24.99
C PRO A 242 28.77 -6.41 23.75
N ILE A 243 29.91 -6.85 23.21
CA ILE A 243 29.98 -7.82 22.10
C ILE A 243 29.49 -9.18 22.59
N LEU A 244 29.96 -9.61 23.76
CA LEU A 244 29.52 -10.86 24.37
C LEU A 244 28.03 -10.80 24.75
N ALA A 245 27.56 -9.68 25.30
CA ALA A 245 26.15 -9.48 25.62
C ALA A 245 25.26 -9.51 24.36
N ALA A 246 25.62 -8.78 23.31
CA ALA A 246 24.89 -8.75 22.04
C ALA A 246 24.81 -10.11 21.37
N SER A 247 25.92 -10.87 21.36
CA SER A 247 25.96 -12.24 20.82
C SER A 247 24.95 -13.15 21.52
N ASN A 248 24.87 -13.05 22.85
CA ASN A 248 23.89 -13.79 23.65
C ASN A 248 22.44 -13.34 23.41
N VAL A 249 22.21 -12.05 23.14
CA VAL A 249 20.88 -11.55 22.73
C VAL A 249 20.47 -12.15 21.40
N ILE A 250 21.35 -12.16 20.41
CA ILE A 250 21.07 -12.69 19.07
C ILE A 250 20.67 -14.16 19.13
N VAL A 251 21.42 -14.99 19.87
CA VAL A 251 21.08 -16.40 20.06
C VAL A 251 19.71 -16.53 20.74
N SER A 252 19.43 -15.72 21.75
CA SER A 252 18.14 -15.73 22.45
C SER A 252 16.96 -15.29 21.58
N LEU A 253 17.17 -14.34 20.64
CA LEU A 253 16.14 -13.96 19.68
C LEU A 253 15.72 -15.15 18.79
N GLN A 254 16.63 -16.08 18.49
CA GLN A 254 16.30 -17.27 17.70
C GLN A 254 15.40 -18.27 18.47
N HIS A 255 15.41 -18.20 19.81
CA HIS A 255 14.51 -19.02 20.64
C HIS A 255 13.06 -18.56 20.58
N LEU A 256 12.79 -17.30 20.21
CA LEU A 256 11.42 -16.81 20.04
C LEU A 256 10.69 -17.62 18.95
N VAL A 257 11.32 -17.78 17.79
CA VAL A 257 10.73 -18.58 16.70
C VAL A 257 10.84 -20.07 16.99
N SER A 258 12.02 -20.54 17.43
CA SER A 258 12.23 -21.97 17.53
C SER A 258 11.48 -22.61 18.70
N ARG A 259 11.29 -21.91 19.84
CA ARG A 259 10.78 -22.48 21.10
C ARG A 259 9.50 -21.82 21.64
N GLU A 260 9.21 -20.57 21.31
CA GLU A 260 8.01 -19.87 21.83
C GLU A 260 6.85 -19.80 20.83
N ALA A 261 7.13 -19.79 19.51
CA ALA A 261 6.10 -19.74 18.48
C ALA A 261 5.36 -21.08 18.32
N ASP A 262 4.07 -21.01 18.01
CA ASP A 262 3.31 -22.17 17.57
C ASP A 262 3.90 -22.65 16.24
N PRO A 263 4.28 -23.93 16.08
CA PRO A 263 4.82 -24.47 14.83
C PRO A 263 3.89 -24.30 13.61
N LEU A 264 2.58 -24.12 13.83
CA LEU A 264 1.61 -23.85 12.76
C LEU A 264 1.51 -22.36 12.40
N ASP A 265 2.09 -21.48 13.20
CA ASP A 265 2.12 -20.04 12.98
C ASP A 265 3.49 -19.60 12.48
N SER A 266 3.55 -19.26 11.19
CA SER A 266 4.81 -18.87 10.55
C SER A 266 5.27 -17.50 11.03
N GLN A 267 6.36 -17.49 11.80
CA GLN A 267 7.04 -16.30 12.30
C GLN A 267 8.51 -16.29 11.84
N VAL A 268 9.04 -15.09 11.63
CA VAL A 268 10.45 -14.88 11.26
C VAL A 268 11.04 -13.80 12.15
N VAL A 269 12.26 -14.02 12.64
CA VAL A 269 13.10 -12.99 13.23
C VAL A 269 14.44 -13.06 12.50
N THR A 270 14.90 -11.93 11.99
CA THR A 270 16.16 -11.81 11.28
C THR A 270 16.96 -10.69 11.92
N VAL A 271 18.16 -11.00 12.43
CA VAL A 271 19.15 -10.00 12.82
C VAL A 271 20.02 -9.75 11.60
N ALA A 272 19.90 -8.56 11.00
CA ALA A 272 20.60 -8.19 9.77
C ALA A 272 21.70 -7.14 10.00
N LYS A 273 21.77 -6.56 11.21
CA LYS A 273 22.74 -5.53 11.60
C LYS A 273 23.45 -5.94 12.88
N PHE A 274 24.77 -5.85 12.87
CA PHE A 274 25.64 -6.00 14.04
C PHE A 274 26.83 -5.04 13.88
N GLU A 275 26.88 -4.01 14.71
CA GLU A 275 27.90 -2.96 14.64
C GLU A 275 28.48 -2.66 16.03
N GLY A 276 29.78 -2.82 16.21
CA GLY A 276 30.46 -2.37 17.41
C GLY A 276 31.93 -2.79 17.46
N GLY A 277 32.73 -2.01 18.18
CA GLY A 277 34.19 -2.15 18.17
C GLY A 277 34.84 -1.60 16.90
N GLY A 278 36.17 -1.56 16.90
CA GLY A 278 36.95 -1.08 15.75
C GLY A 278 38.43 -1.38 15.87
N ALA A 279 38.98 -1.35 17.10
CA ALA A 279 40.34 -1.78 17.40
C ALA A 279 40.36 -3.23 17.94
N PHE A 280 41.38 -4.00 17.55
CA PHE A 280 41.53 -5.41 17.93
C PHE A 280 41.81 -5.65 19.43
N ASN A 281 42.28 -4.62 20.15
CA ASN A 281 42.72 -4.70 21.54
C ASN A 281 41.86 -3.89 22.52
N VAL A 282 40.67 -3.45 22.09
CA VAL A 282 39.75 -2.63 22.88
C VAL A 282 38.37 -3.30 22.93
N ILE A 283 37.86 -3.51 24.14
CA ILE A 283 36.44 -3.82 24.37
C ILE A 283 35.68 -2.50 24.18
N PRO A 284 34.65 -2.43 23.31
CA PRO A 284 33.92 -1.20 23.06
C PRO A 284 32.93 -0.85 24.19
N ASP A 285 32.49 0.41 24.21
CA ASP A 285 31.44 0.86 25.14
C ASP A 285 30.03 0.41 24.75
N SER A 286 29.80 0.09 23.47
CA SER A 286 28.48 -0.38 23.00
C SER A 286 28.54 -1.16 21.70
N VAL A 287 27.49 -1.95 21.45
CA VAL A 287 27.19 -2.63 20.18
C VAL A 287 25.75 -2.32 19.79
N THR A 288 25.50 -1.99 18.54
CA THR A 288 24.15 -1.87 17.98
C THR A 288 23.81 -3.12 17.18
N ILE A 289 22.69 -3.74 17.50
CA ILE A 289 22.11 -4.84 16.70
C ILE A 289 20.76 -4.40 16.15
N GLY A 290 20.36 -4.96 15.02
CA GLY A 290 19.06 -4.65 14.45
C GLY A 290 18.65 -5.61 13.35
N GLY A 291 17.39 -5.50 12.93
CA GLY A 291 16.86 -6.33 11.87
C GLY A 291 15.35 -6.26 11.76
N THR A 292 14.74 -7.36 11.33
CA THR A 292 13.33 -7.41 11.00
C THR A 292 12.64 -8.62 11.63
N PHE A 293 11.32 -8.53 11.76
CA PHE A 293 10.49 -9.66 12.13
C PHE A 293 9.21 -9.71 11.28
N ARG A 294 8.65 -10.91 11.15
CA ARG A 294 7.43 -11.19 10.40
C ARG A 294 6.51 -12.11 11.21
N ALA A 295 5.21 -11.89 11.12
CA ALA A 295 4.21 -12.83 11.63
C ALA A 295 2.91 -12.71 10.81
N PHE A 296 2.23 -13.83 10.57
CA PHE A 296 0.98 -13.83 9.80
C PHE A 296 -0.21 -13.26 10.58
N SER A 297 -0.35 -13.62 11.86
CA SER A 297 -1.47 -13.13 12.67
C SER A 297 -1.11 -11.85 13.42
N THR A 298 -2.06 -10.93 13.57
CA THR A 298 -1.88 -9.70 14.37
C THR A 298 -1.55 -10.00 15.83
N LYS A 299 -2.10 -11.09 16.39
CA LYS A 299 -1.82 -11.53 17.76
C LYS A 299 -0.36 -11.92 17.90
N SER A 300 0.12 -12.78 17.01
CA SER A 300 1.49 -13.28 16.98
C SER A 300 2.48 -12.16 16.69
N PHE A 301 2.13 -11.25 15.79
CA PHE A 301 2.95 -10.07 15.50
C PHE A 301 3.18 -9.21 16.75
N LYS A 302 2.11 -8.87 17.49
CA LYS A 302 2.22 -8.09 18.73
C LYS A 302 2.95 -8.84 19.84
N GLN A 303 2.74 -10.16 19.94
CA GLN A 303 3.47 -10.99 20.90
C GLN A 303 4.96 -11.02 20.58
N LEU A 304 5.33 -11.27 19.32
CA LEU A 304 6.71 -11.32 18.87
C LEU A 304 7.42 -9.98 19.08
N GLN A 305 6.77 -8.87 18.72
CA GLN A 305 7.27 -7.52 18.99
C GLN A 305 7.62 -7.33 20.48
N LYS A 306 6.68 -7.66 21.37
CA LYS A 306 6.88 -7.54 22.82
C LYS A 306 8.00 -8.46 23.32
N ARG A 307 8.12 -9.68 22.78
CA ARG A 307 9.17 -10.63 23.18
C ARG A 307 10.55 -10.21 22.69
N ILE A 308 10.67 -9.65 21.49
CA ILE A 308 11.93 -9.06 21.00
C ILE A 308 12.40 -7.95 21.93
N GLU A 309 11.50 -7.05 22.33
CA GLU A 309 11.81 -5.99 23.29
C GLU A 309 12.29 -6.58 24.63
N GLN A 310 11.55 -7.56 25.17
CA GLN A 310 11.91 -8.18 26.45
C GLN A 310 13.26 -8.91 26.41
N VAL A 311 13.55 -9.68 25.36
CA VAL A 311 14.84 -10.38 25.20
C VAL A 311 15.99 -9.38 25.07
N SER A 312 15.76 -8.26 24.39
CA SER A 312 16.76 -7.19 24.22
C SER A 312 17.00 -6.44 25.53
N TYR A 313 15.93 -6.13 26.28
CA TYR A 313 16.01 -5.38 27.54
C TYR A 313 16.52 -6.20 28.73
N HIS A 314 16.24 -7.51 28.78
CA HIS A 314 16.71 -8.36 29.89
C HIS A 314 18.23 -8.56 29.93
N LYS A 315 18.93 -8.21 28.84
CA LYS A 315 20.39 -8.39 28.70
C LYS A 315 21.16 -7.10 28.44
N ALA A 316 20.48 -6.01 28.06
CA ALA A 316 21.07 -4.69 27.88
C ALA A 316 20.47 -3.72 28.91
N SER A 317 21.30 -3.21 29.80
CA SER A 317 20.89 -2.09 30.65
C SER A 317 20.65 -0.82 29.82
N GLU A 318 19.42 -0.32 29.93
CA GLU A 318 18.86 0.99 29.58
C GLU A 318 18.74 1.43 28.10
N ARG A 319 17.46 1.67 27.75
CA ARG A 319 16.84 2.40 26.61
C ARG A 319 16.90 1.75 25.22
N ALA A 320 15.80 1.08 24.88
CA ALA A 320 15.36 0.86 23.50
C ALA A 320 14.33 1.93 23.11
N TYR A 321 14.46 2.51 21.91
CA TYR A 321 13.35 3.19 21.24
C TYR A 321 12.66 2.14 20.37
N VAL A 322 11.37 1.89 20.65
CA VAL A 322 10.47 1.05 19.85
C VAL A 322 9.61 1.95 18.97
#